data_AF-A0A165DSK8-F1
#
_entry.id   AF-A0A165DSK8-F1
#
_cell.length_a   1.000
_cell.length_b   1.000
_cell.length_c   1.000
_cell.angle_alpha   90.00
_cell.angle_beta   90.00
_cell.angle_gamma   90.00
#
_symmetry.space_group_name_H-M   'P 1'
#
loop_
_entity.id
_entity.type
_entity.pdbx_description
1 polymer ?
#
loop_
_entity_poly.entity_id
_entity_poly.type
_entity_poly.pdbx_seq_one_letter_code
_entity_poly.pdbx_strand_id
1 'polypeptide(L)' 'MDAPQLTRWTRFAAKGGIGRGTALRDCVAEGPDDLMFMQGDEIVFLMSVAGEHGRFLGYCEGVVGSFWGTDVQLHGKL' A
#
# COMPACT_ATOMS: atom_id res chain seq x y z
N MET A 1 7.28 8.89 -9.12
CA MET A 1 5.84 9.23 -9.19
C MET A 1 5.68 10.75 -9.15
N ASP A 2 4.85 11.37 -10.00
CA ASP A 2 4.72 12.84 -10.05
C ASP A 2 3.71 13.37 -9.00
N ALA A 3 3.92 14.62 -8.53
CA ALA A 3 3.11 15.23 -7.46
C ALA A 3 1.57 15.23 -7.68
N PRO A 4 1.04 15.45 -8.90
CA PRO A 4 -0.40 15.34 -9.15
C PRO A 4 -0.92 13.91 -8.99
N GLN A 5 -0.13 12.91 -9.39
CA GLN A 5 -0.49 11.51 -9.22
C GLN A 5 -0.48 11.11 -7.76
N LEU A 6 0.53 11.54 -6.99
CA LEU A 6 0.60 11.32 -5.56
C LEU A 6 -0.63 11.90 -4.84
N THR A 7 -1.00 13.14 -5.16
CA THR A 7 -2.20 13.80 -4.60
C THR A 7 -3.48 13.01 -4.90
N ARG A 8 -3.60 12.47 -6.11
CA ARG A 8 -4.74 11.63 -6.49
C ARG A 8 -4.79 10.35 -5.67
N TRP A 9 -3.65 9.69 -5.47
CA TRP A 9 -3.57 8.46 -4.68
C TRP A 9 -3.87 8.70 -3.21
N THR A 10 -3.32 9.73 -2.59
CA THR A 10 -3.64 10.08 -1.19
C THR A 10 -5.14 10.33 -1.00
N ARG A 11 -5.80 11.03 -1.93
CA ARG A 11 -7.27 11.24 -1.88
C ARG A 11 -8.06 9.95 -2.07
N PHE A 12 -7.58 9.03 -2.90
CA PHE A 12 -8.22 7.72 -3.08
C PHE A 12 -8.05 6.84 -1.84
N ALA A 13 -6.86 6.85 -1.23
CA ALA A 13 -6.57 6.16 0.01
C ALA A 13 -7.49 6.62 1.15
N ALA A 14 -7.73 7.94 1.28
CA ALA A 14 -8.65 8.49 2.26
C ALA A 14 -10.10 7.98 2.12
N LYS A 15 -10.49 7.47 0.95
CA LYS A 15 -11.79 6.82 0.70
C LYS A 15 -11.78 5.31 0.97
N GLY A 16 -10.64 4.74 1.35
CA GLY A 16 -10.44 3.31 1.59
C GLY A 16 -9.87 2.51 0.43
N GLY A 17 -9.47 3.16 -0.68
CA GLY A 17 -8.83 2.49 -1.80
C GLY A 17 -9.69 1.38 -2.43
N ILE A 18 -9.05 0.31 -2.88
CA ILE A 18 -9.71 -0.94 -3.32
C ILE A 18 -9.86 -1.96 -2.17
N GLY A 19 -9.23 -1.70 -1.03
CA GLY A 19 -9.27 -2.58 0.13
C GLY A 19 -8.36 -2.08 1.25
N ARG A 20 -8.49 -2.69 2.43
CA ARG A 20 -7.64 -2.40 3.59
C ARG A 20 -7.13 -3.69 4.21
N GLY A 21 -6.02 -3.62 4.91
CA GLY A 21 -5.52 -4.72 5.70
C GLY A 21 -4.60 -4.25 6.82
N THR A 22 -4.20 -5.19 7.67
CA THR A 22 -3.24 -4.95 8.75
C THR A 22 -1.90 -5.57 8.40
N ALA A 23 -0.81 -4.81 8.55
CA ALA A 23 0.53 -5.30 8.39
C ALA A 23 0.84 -6.45 9.37
N LEU A 24 1.31 -7.58 8.84
CA LEU A 24 1.63 -8.79 9.61
C LEU A 24 3.04 -8.74 10.22
N ARG A 25 3.92 -7.93 9.64
CA ARG A 25 5.32 -7.75 10.04
C ARG A 25 5.79 -6.35 9.64
N ASP A 26 6.91 -5.94 10.22
CA ASP A 26 7.62 -4.75 9.79
C ASP A 26 8.12 -4.93 8.35
N CYS A 27 7.96 -3.90 7.54
CA CYS A 27 8.45 -3.84 6.17
C CYS A 27 9.38 -2.63 6.03
N VAL A 28 10.66 -2.92 5.81
CA VAL A 28 11.67 -1.89 5.54
C VAL A 28 11.75 -1.69 4.04
N ALA A 29 11.60 -0.44 3.60
CA ALA A 29 11.77 -0.08 2.20
C ALA A 29 13.19 -0.37 1.71
N GLU A 30 13.34 -1.17 0.65
CA GLU A 30 14.63 -1.48 0.02
C GLU A 30 14.94 -0.48 -1.11
N GLY A 31 13.90 0.12 -1.69
CA GLY A 31 13.99 1.14 -2.73
C GLY A 31 13.09 2.35 -2.49
N PRO A 32 13.25 3.41 -3.31
CA PRO A 32 12.52 4.67 -3.16
C PRO A 32 11.01 4.56 -3.45
N ASP A 33 10.61 3.49 -4.15
CA ASP A 33 9.21 3.22 -4.49
C ASP A 33 8.57 2.19 -3.54
N ASP A 34 9.27 1.68 -2.53
CA ASP A 34 8.73 0.73 -1.57
C ASP A 34 7.98 1.45 -0.43
N LEU A 35 6.87 0.86 0.01
CA LEU A 35 6.10 1.34 1.15
C LEU A 35 6.68 0.73 2.43
N MET A 36 7.19 1.60 3.30
CA MET A 36 7.56 1.24 4.66
C MET A 36 6.32 1.23 5.56
N PHE A 37 6.24 0.26 6.45
CA PHE A 37 5.21 0.15 7.50
C PHE A 37 5.69 -0.76 8.63
N MET A 38 5.07 -0.62 9.80
CA MET A 38 5.31 -1.45 10.97
C MET A 38 4.22 -2.51 11.12
N GLN A 39 4.52 -3.59 11.83
CA GLN A 39 3.52 -4.58 12.21
C GLN A 39 2.36 -3.91 12.94
N GLY A 40 1.13 -4.23 12.52
CA GLY A 40 -0.09 -3.67 13.09
C GLY A 40 -0.62 -2.43 12.38
N ASP A 41 0.14 -1.83 11.46
CA ASP A 41 -0.32 -0.66 10.71
C ASP A 41 -1.47 -1.01 9.77
N GLU A 42 -2.42 -0.08 9.62
CA GLU A 42 -3.44 -0.17 8.58
C GLU A 42 -2.82 0.21 7.23
N ILE A 43 -2.91 -0.69 6.27
CA ILE A 43 -2.47 -0.49 4.89
C ILE A 43 -3.71 -0.40 3.98
N VAL A 44 -3.80 0.70 3.23
CA VAL A 44 -4.84 0.87 2.21
C VAL A 44 -4.31 0.43 0.85
N PHE A 45 -4.93 -0.57 0.24
CA PHE A 45 -4.60 -1.07 -1.09
C PHE A 45 -5.15 -0.11 -2.15
N LEU A 46 -4.32 0.29 -3.11
CA LEU A 46 -4.69 1.26 -4.15
C LEU A 46 -4.82 0.64 -5.54
N MET A 47 -3.88 -0.23 -5.91
CA MET A 47 -3.91 -0.99 -7.17
C MET A 47 -2.97 -2.20 -7.11
N SER A 48 -3.23 -3.23 -7.93
CA SER A 48 -2.24 -4.28 -8.21
C SER A 48 -1.21 -3.77 -9.24
N VAL A 49 0.04 -4.18 -9.09
CA VAL A 49 1.10 -3.85 -10.04
C VAL A 49 1.09 -4.88 -11.18
N ALA A 50 0.80 -4.44 -12.40
CA ALA A 50 0.73 -5.33 -13.55
C ALA A 50 2.10 -5.94 -13.86
N GLY A 51 2.16 -7.27 -14.02
CA GLY A 51 3.40 -8.00 -14.30
C GLY A 51 4.16 -8.49 -13.07
N GLU A 52 3.77 -8.05 -11.86
CA GLU A 52 4.40 -8.47 -10.60
C GLU A 52 3.35 -9.13 -9.69
N HIS A 53 3.23 -10.46 -9.80
CA HIS A 53 2.25 -11.21 -9.02
C HIS A 53 2.47 -11.03 -7.51
N GLY A 54 1.45 -10.49 -6.85
CA GLY A 54 1.46 -10.27 -5.40
C GLY A 54 2.00 -8.91 -4.95
N ARG A 55 2.43 -8.03 -5.86
CA ARG A 55 2.74 -6.64 -5.52
C ARG A 55 1.55 -5.71 -5.70
N PHE A 56 1.44 -4.78 -4.76
CA PHE A 56 0.40 -3.75 -4.75
C PHE A 56 1.02 -2.38 -4.52
N LEU A 57 0.35 -1.35 -5.01
CA LEU A 57 0.54 0.01 -4.54
C LEU A 57 -0.36 0.21 -3.31
N GLY A 58 0.22 0.71 -2.24
CA GLY A 58 -0.43 0.93 -0.96
C GLY A 58 -0.26 2.34 -0.43
N TYR A 59 -1.00 2.63 0.62
CA TYR A 59 -0.89 3.85 1.41
C TYR A 59 -0.82 3.51 2.90
N CYS A 60 0.16 4.10 3.57
CA CYS A 60 0.36 4.02 5.02
C CYS A 60 0.92 5.36 5.51
N GLU A 61 0.35 5.92 6.59
CA GLU A 61 0.83 7.14 7.26
C GLU A 61 1.19 8.35 6.37
N GLY A 62 0.47 8.56 5.26
CA GLY A 62 0.73 9.67 4.34
C GLY A 62 1.67 9.35 3.18
N VAL A 63 2.29 8.16 3.20
CA VAL A 63 3.21 7.68 2.17
C VAL A 63 2.47 6.76 1.20
N VAL A 64 2.78 6.89 -0.10
CA VAL A 64 2.32 5.98 -1.15
C VAL A 64 3.54 5.23 -1.68
N GLY A 65 3.46 3.92 -1.74
CA GLY A 65 4.56 3.07 -2.19
C GLY A 65 4.09 1.65 -2.50
N SER A 66 4.99 0.81 -2.99
CA SER A 66 4.72 -0.58 -3.34
C SER A 66 5.04 -1.55 -2.21
N PHE A 67 4.29 -2.63 -2.08
CA PHE A 67 4.52 -3.64 -1.06
C PHE A 67 4.06 -5.02 -1.52
N TRP A 68 4.48 -6.06 -0.79
CA TRP A 68 4.02 -7.42 -1.01
C TRP A 68 2.72 -7.67 -0.27
N GLY A 69 1.69 -8.11 -1.01
CA GLY A 69 0.39 -8.44 -0.41
C GLY A 69 0.46 -9.56 0.64
N THR A 70 1.51 -10.39 0.61
CA THR A 70 1.75 -11.42 1.63
C THR A 70 2.13 -10.86 2.99
N ASP A 71 2.56 -9.60 3.06
CA ASP A 71 2.98 -8.93 4.29
C ASP A 71 1.81 -8.27 5.02
N VAL A 72 0.60 -8.33 4.44
CA VAL A 72 -0.58 -7.64 4.92
C VAL A 72 -1.78 -8.57 4.92
N GLN A 73 -2.47 -8.66 6.06
CA GLN A 73 -3.71 -9.39 6.19
C GLN A 73 -4.90 -8.52 5.76
N LEU A 74 -5.54 -8.86 4.64
CA LEU A 74 -6.71 -8.16 4.14
C LEU A 74 -7.93 -8.27 5.06
N HIS A 75 -8.61 -7.14 5.26
CA HIS A 75 -9.89 -7.05 5.95
C HIS A 75 -11.03 -7.24 4.97
N GLY A 76 -11.17 -8.45 4.42
CA GLY A 76 -12.22 -8.81 3.47
C GLY A 76 -11.69 -9.31 2.13
N LYS A 77 -12.48 -9.13 1.06
CA LYS A 77 -12.07 -9.44 -0.31
C LYS A 77 -11.58 -8.17 -1.01
N LEU A 78 -10.56 -8.33 -1.86
CA LEU A 78 -10.16 -7.34 -2.87
C LEU A 78 -11.09 -7.39 -4.09
#